data_AF-A0AAU4VFU8-F1
#
_entry.id   AF-A0AAU4VFU8-F1
#
_cell.length_a   1.000
_cell.length_b   1.000
_cell.length_c   1.000
_cell.angle_alpha   90.00
_cell.angle_beta   90.00
_cell.angle_gamma   90.00
#
_symmetry.space_group_name_H-M   'P 1'
#
loop_
_entity.id
_entity.type
_entity.pdbx_description
1 polymer ?
#
loop_
_entity_poly.entity_id
_entity_poly.type
_entity_poly.pdbx_seq_one_letter_code
_entity_poly.pdbx_strand_id
1 'polypeptide(L)'
;MRRAVRRRRRAASAALAVVAAAVAVGGAQAQASRGAAQPGVRAAQRAAPPAAVRRVSAPVRIADAATVRLLRPGDRVDVVAAERTGPPRVLAAGALVAEVPDPDKGVGDGGALVVLSVPRDTARDLVGAGATTRLAVTLC
;
A
#
# COMPACT_ATOMS: atom_id res chain seq x y z
N MET A 1 6.82 8.74 49.36
CA MET A 1 5.57 8.45 50.10
C MET A 1 4.36 8.85 49.28
N ARG A 2 3.31 8.00 49.28
CA ARG A 2 1.92 8.22 48.80
C ARG A 2 1.70 7.97 47.30
N ARG A 3 1.34 6.73 46.95
CA ARG A 3 -0.04 6.18 46.78
C ARG A 3 -0.57 6.51 45.37
N ALA A 4 -0.61 5.57 44.42
CA ALA A 4 -1.61 4.50 44.29
C ALA A 4 -3.06 5.01 44.38
N VAL A 5 -3.96 4.42 43.58
CA VAL A 5 -5.39 4.76 43.36
C VAL A 5 -5.54 5.72 42.16
N ARG A 6 -5.98 5.26 40.98
CA ARG A 6 -7.37 4.85 40.72
C ARG A 6 -7.45 3.62 39.83
N ARG A 7 -7.56 2.50 40.51
CA ARG A 7 -8.17 1.25 40.05
C ARG A 7 -9.68 1.47 39.92
N ARG A 8 -10.31 0.68 39.03
CA ARG A 8 -11.75 0.27 39.00
C ARG A 8 -12.70 1.19 38.22
N ARG A 9 -13.21 0.74 37.07
CA ARG A 9 -14.34 -0.21 36.84
C ARG A 9 -15.63 0.58 36.55
N ARG A 10 -16.12 0.49 35.31
CA ARG A 10 -17.53 0.44 34.93
C ARG A 10 -17.57 -0.45 33.67
N ALA A 11 -17.75 -1.76 33.75
CA ALA A 11 -18.97 -2.51 34.07
C ALA A 11 -20.11 -2.28 33.07
N ALA A 12 -20.48 -3.38 32.39
CA ALA A 12 -21.79 -3.69 31.79
C ALA A 12 -22.19 -2.82 30.59
N SER A 13 -22.91 -3.24 29.56
CA SER A 13 -23.59 -4.47 29.14
C SER A 13 -24.50 -4.01 27.99
N ALA A 14 -24.70 -4.80 26.93
CA ALA A 14 -25.98 -4.96 26.22
C ALA A 14 -25.76 -5.60 24.85
N ALA A 15 -26.64 -6.53 24.53
CA ALA A 15 -26.64 -7.43 23.39
C ALA A 15 -27.67 -7.00 22.32
N LEU A 16 -27.66 -7.72 21.19
CA LEU A 16 -28.80 -7.98 20.26
C LEU A 16 -29.26 -6.79 19.38
N ALA A 17 -29.71 -6.94 18.13
CA ALA A 17 -30.11 -8.10 17.33
C ALA A 17 -30.05 -7.81 15.81
N VAL A 18 -30.09 -8.93 15.07
CA VAL A 18 -30.41 -9.21 13.66
C VAL A 18 -31.63 -8.45 13.11
N VAL A 19 -31.70 -8.27 11.77
CA VAL A 19 -32.89 -8.31 10.87
C VAL A 19 -32.53 -7.65 9.52
N ALA A 20 -32.96 -8.06 8.33
CA ALA A 20 -33.51 -9.28 7.76
C ALA A 20 -33.45 -9.11 6.22
N ALA A 21 -33.26 -10.20 5.48
CA ALA A 21 -33.46 -10.23 4.05
C ALA A 21 -34.95 -10.40 3.74
N ALA A 22 -35.49 -9.55 2.87
CA ALA A 22 -36.82 -9.73 2.28
C ALA A 22 -36.67 -9.76 0.76
N VAL A 23 -36.81 -10.96 0.19
CA VAL A 23 -36.97 -11.17 -1.26
C VAL A 23 -38.48 -11.15 -1.53
N ALA A 24 -38.95 -10.13 -2.24
CA ALA A 24 -40.32 -10.07 -2.73
C ALA A 24 -40.38 -10.60 -4.17
N VAL A 25 -41.32 -11.52 -4.39
CA VAL A 25 -41.66 -12.20 -5.63
C VAL A 25 -42.85 -11.49 -6.31
N GLY A 26 -42.90 -11.50 -7.65
CA GLY A 26 -44.07 -11.16 -8.48
C GLY A 26 -43.90 -9.82 -9.20
N GLY A 27 -44.04 -9.67 -10.52
CA GLY A 27 -44.77 -10.45 -11.52
C GLY A 27 -45.81 -9.53 -12.15
N ALA A 28 -45.56 -9.00 -13.35
CA ALA A 28 -46.59 -8.47 -14.25
C ALA A 28 -46.01 -8.15 -15.63
N GLN A 29 -46.57 -8.80 -16.64
CA GLN A 29 -46.48 -8.46 -18.06
C GLN A 29 -46.96 -7.01 -18.29
N ALA A 30 -46.30 -6.28 -19.18
CA ALA A 30 -46.94 -5.40 -20.17
C ALA A 30 -45.89 -4.72 -21.04
N GLN A 31 -45.61 -5.36 -22.17
CA GLN A 31 -45.06 -4.69 -23.33
C GLN A 31 -46.14 -3.75 -23.88
N ALA A 32 -45.90 -2.43 -23.86
CA ALA A 32 -46.25 -1.52 -24.94
C ALA A 32 -46.08 -0.04 -24.53
N SER A 33 -45.38 0.66 -25.42
CA SER A 33 -45.67 2.04 -25.81
C SER A 33 -45.15 3.19 -24.94
N ARG A 34 -44.21 3.90 -25.59
CA ARG A 34 -43.92 5.34 -25.55
C ARG A 34 -42.70 5.76 -24.74
N GLY A 35 -41.70 6.23 -25.50
CA GLY A 35 -41.07 7.50 -25.19
C GLY A 35 -39.63 7.43 -24.72
N ALA A 36 -38.75 7.95 -25.57
CA ALA A 36 -37.47 8.57 -25.21
C ALA A 36 -36.48 7.69 -24.42
N ALA A 37 -35.70 6.89 -25.15
CA ALA A 37 -34.38 6.52 -24.69
C ALA A 37 -33.52 7.79 -24.61
N GLN A 38 -33.39 8.37 -23.42
CA GLN A 38 -32.26 9.24 -23.08
C GLN A 38 -31.08 8.31 -22.73
N PRO A 39 -30.00 8.25 -23.54
CA PRO A 39 -28.83 7.49 -23.17
C PRO A 39 -28.18 8.10 -21.93
N GLY A 40 -27.88 7.22 -20.97
CA GLY A 40 -27.45 7.57 -19.62
C GLY A 40 -26.31 8.58 -19.56
N VAL A 41 -26.58 9.71 -18.93
CA VAL A 41 -25.58 10.45 -18.17
C VAL A 41 -25.46 9.80 -16.78
N ARG A 42 -24.96 8.56 -16.75
CA ARG A 42 -24.17 8.14 -15.59
C ARG A 42 -22.92 9.00 -15.68
N ALA A 43 -22.99 10.18 -15.08
CA ALA A 43 -21.85 11.02 -14.82
C ALA A 43 -20.83 10.10 -14.13
N ALA A 44 -19.85 9.63 -14.90
CA ALA A 44 -18.65 9.05 -14.36
C ALA A 44 -18.15 10.09 -13.38
N GLN A 45 -18.34 9.83 -12.08
CA GLN A 45 -17.70 10.58 -11.02
C GLN A 45 -16.22 10.49 -11.35
N ARG A 46 -15.73 11.52 -12.02
CA ARG A 46 -14.33 11.65 -12.37
C ARG A 46 -13.66 11.83 -11.03
N ALA A 47 -13.23 10.71 -10.44
CA ALA A 47 -12.52 10.69 -9.18
C ALA A 47 -11.46 11.79 -9.30
N ALA A 48 -11.55 12.77 -8.42
CA ALA A 48 -10.63 13.90 -8.45
C ALA A 48 -9.21 13.34 -8.54
N PRO A 49 -8.35 13.87 -9.44
CA PRO A 49 -7.00 13.36 -9.56
C PRO A 49 -6.37 13.34 -8.17
N PRO A 50 -5.73 12.23 -7.77
CA PRO A 50 -5.19 12.09 -6.43
C PRO A 50 -4.26 13.28 -6.15
N ALA A 51 -4.45 13.90 -4.99
CA ALA A 51 -3.64 15.04 -4.58
C ALA A 51 -2.16 14.69 -4.74
N ALA A 52 -1.39 15.57 -5.37
CA ALA A 52 0.03 15.33 -5.63
C ALA A 52 0.78 15.15 -4.30
N VAL A 53 1.08 13.90 -3.95
CA VAL A 53 1.81 13.58 -2.72
C VAL A 53 3.26 14.01 -2.88
N ARG A 54 3.80 14.75 -1.91
CA ARG A 54 5.20 15.16 -1.92
C ARG A 54 6.11 13.93 -1.81
N ARG A 55 6.93 13.70 -2.83
CA ARG A 55 7.91 12.60 -2.87
C ARG A 55 9.28 13.05 -2.33
N VAL A 56 10.04 12.11 -1.82
CA VAL A 56 11.42 12.26 -1.34
C VAL A 56 12.31 11.20 -1.98
N SER A 57 13.60 11.48 -2.11
CA SER A 57 14.61 10.49 -2.51
C SER A 57 15.06 9.69 -1.29
N ALA A 58 14.84 8.39 -1.31
CA ALA A 58 15.20 7.47 -0.24
C ALA A 58 16.25 6.47 -0.73
N PRO A 59 17.50 6.51 -0.21
CA PRO A 59 18.48 5.47 -0.47
C PRO A 59 18.08 4.20 0.30
N VAL A 60 17.95 3.09 -0.42
CA VAL A 60 17.51 1.79 0.11
C VAL A 60 18.53 0.73 -0.31
N ARG A 61 18.95 -0.11 0.64
CA ARG A 61 19.82 -1.26 0.37
C ARG A 61 18.96 -2.48 0.06
N ILE A 62 19.12 -3.01 -1.15
CA ILE A 62 18.46 -4.22 -1.61
C ILE A 62 19.43 -5.39 -1.43
N ALA A 63 18.93 -6.49 -0.88
CA ALA A 63 19.74 -7.62 -0.47
C ALA A 63 20.35 -8.40 -1.65
N ASP A 64 19.78 -8.29 -2.85
CA ASP A 64 20.31 -8.92 -4.06
C ASP A 64 20.87 -7.86 -5.01
N ALA A 65 22.19 -7.79 -5.09
CA ALA A 65 22.90 -6.88 -5.98
C ALA A 65 22.74 -7.25 -7.46
N ALA A 66 22.56 -8.53 -7.81
CA ALA A 66 22.39 -8.95 -9.20
C ALA A 66 21.05 -8.43 -9.75
N THR A 67 19.99 -8.48 -8.95
CA THR A 67 18.70 -7.87 -9.30
C THR A 67 18.83 -6.36 -9.50
N VAL A 68 19.56 -5.65 -8.63
CA VAL A 68 19.77 -4.19 -8.76
C VAL A 68 20.50 -3.81 -10.05
N ARG A 69 21.44 -4.64 -10.53
CA ARG A 69 22.17 -4.40 -11.79
C ARG A 69 21.28 -4.38 -13.04
N LEU A 70 20.05 -4.89 -12.95
CA LEU A 70 19.08 -4.87 -14.03
C LEU A 70 18.28 -3.56 -14.07
N LEU A 71 18.23 -2.83 -12.95
CA LEU A 71 17.42 -1.63 -12.82
C LEU A 71 18.04 -0.45 -13.55
N ARG A 72 17.17 0.44 -14.04
CA ARG A 72 17.52 1.72 -14.63
C ARG A 72 16.77 2.85 -13.94
N PRO A 73 17.34 4.05 -13.86
CA PRO A 73 16.58 5.24 -13.52
C PRO A 73 15.34 5.37 -14.41
N GLY A 74 14.17 5.55 -13.79
CA GLY A 74 12.88 5.56 -14.47
C GLY A 74 12.05 4.29 -14.28
N ASP A 75 12.65 3.18 -13.84
CA ASP A 75 11.91 1.93 -13.58
C ASP A 75 10.92 2.09 -12.43
N ARG A 76 9.83 1.32 -12.49
CA ARG A 76 8.90 1.16 -11.39
C ARG A 76 9.14 -0.17 -10.71
N VAL A 77 9.23 -0.13 -9.39
CA VAL A 77 9.48 -1.32 -8.58
C VAL A 77 8.55 -1.37 -7.38
N ASP A 78 8.19 -2.59 -7.00
CA ASP A 78 7.65 -2.86 -5.67
C ASP A 78 8.80 -3.24 -4.75
N VAL A 79 8.78 -2.75 -3.51
CA VAL A 79 9.78 -3.09 -2.50
C VAL A 79 9.15 -4.01 -1.47
N VAL A 80 9.80 -5.14 -1.23
CA VAL A 80 9.29 -6.22 -0.39
C VAL A 80 10.28 -6.49 0.74
N ALA A 81 9.80 -6.51 1.98
CA ALA A 81 10.55 -7.02 3.11
C ALA A 81 10.39 -8.54 3.20
N ALA A 82 11.53 -9.25 3.18
CA ALA A 82 11.59 -10.69 3.39
C ALA A 82 11.63 -10.98 4.90
N GLU A 83 10.46 -11.11 5.51
CA GLU A 83 10.31 -11.43 6.93
C GLU A 83 10.93 -12.80 7.25
N ARG A 84 11.69 -12.90 8.35
CA ARG A 84 12.43 -14.12 8.70
C ARG A 84 11.53 -15.27 9.14
N THR A 85 10.37 -14.94 9.71
CA THR A 85 9.43 -15.90 10.32
C THR A 85 7.99 -15.61 9.91
N GLY A 86 7.78 -14.96 8.77
CA GLY A 86 6.47 -14.53 8.31
C GLY A 86 6.38 -14.40 6.79
N PRO A 87 5.17 -14.18 6.25
CA PRO A 87 5.01 -13.90 4.83
C PRO A 87 5.74 -12.59 4.46
N PRO A 88 6.21 -12.47 3.21
CA PRO A 88 6.79 -11.22 2.73
C PRO A 88 5.77 -10.08 2.80
N ARG A 89 6.24 -8.88 3.15
CA ARG A 89 5.41 -7.67 3.22
C ARG A 89 5.84 -6.66 2.17
N VAL A 90 4.89 -6.22 1.34
CA VAL A 90 5.13 -5.10 0.41
C VAL A 90 5.14 -3.80 1.21
N LEU A 91 6.23 -3.05 1.14
CA LEU A 91 6.42 -1.77 1.82
C LEU A 91 6.17 -0.58 0.91
N ALA A 92 6.45 -0.73 -0.39
CA ALA A 92 6.22 0.28 -1.39
C ALA A 92 5.72 -0.39 -2.67
N ALA A 93 4.67 0.16 -3.26
CA ALA A 93 4.17 -0.28 -4.55
C ALA A 93 4.42 0.80 -5.62
N GLY A 94 4.95 0.40 -6.79
CA GLY A 94 5.24 1.27 -7.92
C GLY A 94 6.18 2.44 -7.62
N ALA A 95 7.15 2.23 -6.72
CA ALA A 95 8.19 3.19 -6.40
C ALA A 95 9.05 3.46 -7.64
N LEU A 96 9.38 4.73 -7.88
CA LEU A 96 10.20 5.11 -9.04
C LEU A 96 11.67 5.02 -8.65
N VAL A 97 12.47 4.33 -9.45
CA VAL A 97 13.93 4.33 -9.33
C VAL A 97 14.43 5.69 -9.80
N ALA A 98 14.96 6.49 -8.88
CA ALA A 98 15.53 7.81 -9.17
C ALA A 98 16.99 7.70 -9.61
N GLU A 99 17.75 6.80 -8.98
CA GLU A 99 19.16 6.58 -9.25
C GLU A 99 19.53 5.14 -8.85
N VAL A 100 20.48 4.56 -9.59
CA VAL A 100 21.13 3.30 -9.22
C VAL A 100 22.63 3.61 -9.05
N PRO A 101 23.09 3.86 -7.80
CA PRO A 101 24.50 4.08 -7.52
C PRO A 101 25.36 2.89 -7.98
N ASP A 102 26.58 3.18 -8.41
CA ASP A 102 27.54 2.18 -8.85
C ASP A 102 27.77 1.12 -7.74
N PRO A 103 27.34 -0.14 -7.95
CA PRO A 103 27.37 -1.17 -6.91
C PRO A 103 28.79 -1.57 -6.53
N ASP A 104 29.77 -1.38 -7.42
CA ASP A 104 31.17 -1.77 -7.20
C ASP A 104 31.94 -0.72 -6.38
N LYS A 105 31.36 0.46 -6.17
CA LYS A 105 31.91 1.52 -5.30
C LYS A 105 31.44 1.43 -3.85
N GLY A 106 30.60 0.44 -3.52
CA GLY A 106 30.05 0.25 -2.18
C GLY A 106 30.86 -0.75 -1.34
N VAL A 107 31.23 -0.36 -0.12
CA VAL A 107 31.76 -1.28 0.89
C VAL A 107 30.57 -1.83 1.69
N GLY A 108 30.13 -3.07 1.44
CA GLY A 108 29.01 -3.63 2.21
C GLY A 108 28.68 -5.09 1.93
N ASP A 109 28.18 -5.77 2.96
CA ASP A 109 27.89 -7.19 3.01
C ASP A 109 26.68 -7.59 2.13
N GLY A 110 26.92 -7.84 0.83
CA GLY A 110 26.07 -8.69 0.00
C GLY A 110 24.88 -8.04 -0.75
N GLY A 111 24.60 -6.74 -0.55
CA GLY A 111 23.53 -6.02 -1.24
C GLY A 111 23.99 -4.78 -2.02
N ALA A 112 23.10 -4.18 -2.81
CA ALA A 112 23.37 -2.95 -3.56
C ALA A 112 22.39 -1.82 -3.17
N LEU A 113 22.84 -0.57 -3.33
CA LEU A 113 22.03 0.61 -3.05
C LEU A 113 21.20 1.00 -4.28
N VAL A 114 19.99 1.48 -4.03
CA VAL A 114 19.10 2.10 -5.02
C VAL A 114 18.48 3.34 -4.38
N VAL A 115 18.36 4.43 -5.12
CA VAL A 115 17.63 5.62 -4.66
C VAL A 115 16.23 5.58 -5.23
N LEU A 116 15.22 5.54 -4.37
CA LEU A 116 13.81 5.49 -4.75
C LEU A 116 13.14 6.83 -4.47
N SER A 117 12.35 7.31 -5.43
CA SER A 117 11.41 8.40 -5.19
C SER A 117 10.14 7.82 -4.60
N VAL A 118 9.81 8.16 -3.36
CA VAL A 118 8.67 7.60 -2.59
C VAL A 118 8.00 8.68 -1.71
N PRO A 119 6.76 8.48 -1.24
CA PRO A 119 6.19 9.32 -0.18
C PRO A 119 7.06 9.32 1.09
N ARG A 120 7.01 10.41 1.87
CA ARG A 120 7.84 10.58 3.07
C ARG A 120 7.61 9.48 4.11
N ASP A 121 6.38 9.04 4.31
CA ASP A 121 6.08 8.00 5.30
C ASP A 121 6.56 6.62 4.83
N THR A 122 6.43 6.32 3.54
CA THR A 122 7.03 5.11 2.93
C THR A 122 8.54 5.08 3.09
N ALA A 123 9.23 6.22 2.96
CA ALA A 123 10.67 6.28 3.20
C ALA A 123 11.03 5.89 4.65
N ARG A 124 10.23 6.32 5.63
CA ARG A 124 10.42 5.94 7.05
C ARG A 124 10.20 4.45 7.27
N ASP A 125 9.16 3.89 6.65
CA ASP A 125 8.87 2.45 6.72
C ASP A 125 10.00 1.61 6.11
N LEU A 126 10.52 2.03 4.95
CA LEU A 126 11.65 1.39 4.29
C LEU A 126 12.93 1.42 5.13
N VAL A 127 13.23 2.55 5.77
CA VAL A 127 14.39 2.67 6.68
C VAL A 127 14.21 1.78 7.91
N GLY A 128 13.03 1.79 8.52
CA GLY A 128 12.73 0.94 9.68
C GLY A 128 12.87 -0.54 9.37
N ALA A 129 12.30 -0.99 8.24
CA ALA A 129 12.38 -2.39 7.82
C ALA A 129 13.79 -2.79 7.36
N GLY A 130 14.49 -1.94 6.61
CA GLY A 130 15.85 -2.20 6.14
C GLY A 130 16.88 -2.34 7.26
N ALA A 131 16.59 -1.81 8.45
CA ALA A 131 17.42 -1.97 9.64
C ALA A 131 17.33 -3.37 10.28
N THR A 132 16.22 -4.10 10.06
CA THR A 132 15.96 -5.38 10.72
C THR A 132 15.80 -6.55 9.74
N THR A 133 15.48 -6.25 8.49
CA THR A 133 14.96 -7.21 7.52
C THR A 133 15.62 -6.99 6.16
N ARG A 134 15.80 -8.07 5.40
CA ARG A 134 16.33 -7.99 4.04
C ARG A 134 15.25 -7.49 3.09
N LEU A 135 15.59 -6.51 2.26
CA LEU A 135 14.68 -5.94 1.27
C LEU A 135 14.98 -6.53 -0.11
N ALA A 136 13.93 -6.83 -0.86
CA ALA A 136 13.94 -7.27 -2.25
C ALA A 136 13.10 -6.32 -3.11
N VAL A 137 13.26 -6.41 -4.43
CA VAL A 137 12.50 -5.61 -5.39
C VAL A 137 11.93 -6.48 -6.50
N THR A 138 10.79 -6.07 -7.06
CA THR A 138 10.19 -6.65 -8.26
C THR A 138 9.85 -5.54 -9.25
N LEU A 139 10.10 -5.76 -10.53
CA LEU A 139 9.75 -4.82 -11.61
C LEU A 139 8.23 -4.89 -11.91
N CYS A 140 7.62 -3.72 -12.15
CA CYS A 140 6.19 -3.56 -12.41
C CYS A 140 5.90 -3.23 -13.88
#